data_AF-A0A9P7KBW9-F1
#
_entry.id   AF-A0A9P7KBW9-F1
#
_cell.length_a   1.000
_cell.length_b   1.000
_cell.length_c   1.000
_cell.angle_alpha   90.00
_cell.angle_beta   90.00
_cell.angle_gamma   90.00
#
_symmetry.space_group_name_H-M   'P 1'
#
loop_
_entity.id
_entity.type
_entity.pdbx_description
1 polymer ?
#
loop_
_entity_poly.entity_id
_entity_poly.type
_entity_poly.pdbx_seq_one_letter_code
_entity_poly.pdbx_strand_id
1 'polypeptide(L)'
;MSLERLTSLANALRPVLKDNFSLVVRYVPTVAKYLLFLLFLVNVRSWPLAWHIRVFRPVFRIKLEHKLLQWRTMLMSRTRKIQAEDEWLDSITAVGMDPFNFPVTYNSWASIDDSDFNGHLSNSSYAKVRSYTLPSPPHVLTFAALY
;
A
#
# COMPACT_ATOMS: atom_id res chain seq x y z
N MET A 1 -6.34 -31.09 -50.25
CA MET A 1 -5.77 -31.81 -49.08
C MET A 1 -6.80 -32.85 -48.67
N SER A 2 -6.51 -34.15 -48.71
CA SER A 2 -7.54 -35.18 -48.48
C SER A 2 -7.91 -35.31 -47.01
N LEU A 3 -9.19 -35.62 -46.74
CA LEU A 3 -9.71 -35.83 -45.38
C LEU A 3 -8.95 -36.92 -44.62
N GLU A 4 -8.51 -37.97 -45.31
CA GLU A 4 -7.69 -39.05 -44.75
C GLU A 4 -6.32 -38.58 -44.21
N ARG A 5 -5.70 -37.57 -44.83
CA ARG A 5 -4.47 -36.97 -44.30
C ARG A 5 -4.74 -36.12 -43.06
N LEU A 6 -5.92 -35.51 -42.96
CA LEU A 6 -6.31 -34.76 -41.76
C LEU A 6 -6.64 -35.71 -40.60
N THR A 7 -7.31 -36.83 -40.84
CA THR A 7 -7.58 -37.83 -39.81
C THR A 7 -6.31 -38.58 -39.39
N SER A 8 -5.39 -38.87 -40.30
CA SER A 8 -4.09 -39.49 -39.94
C SER A 8 -3.23 -38.53 -39.10
N LEU A 9 -3.15 -37.24 -39.45
CA LEU A 9 -2.47 -36.22 -38.66
C LEU A 9 -3.12 -36.02 -37.28
N ALA A 10 -4.45 -35.94 -37.22
CA ALA A 10 -5.17 -35.83 -35.95
C ALA A 10 -4.92 -37.04 -35.04
N ASN A 11 -4.88 -38.26 -35.58
CA ASN A 11 -4.56 -39.47 -34.82
C ASN A 11 -3.08 -39.53 -34.38
N ALA A 12 -2.14 -39.07 -35.22
CA ALA A 12 -0.72 -38.98 -34.87
C ALA A 12 -0.43 -37.93 -33.79
N LEU A 13 -1.16 -36.81 -33.80
CA LEU A 13 -1.06 -35.76 -32.78
C LEU A 13 -1.79 -36.12 -31.48
N ARG A 14 -2.73 -37.07 -31.50
CA ARG A 14 -3.56 -37.48 -30.36
C ARG A 14 -2.76 -37.96 -29.12
N PRO A 15 -1.73 -38.82 -29.22
CA PRO A 15 -0.91 -39.18 -28.06
C PRO A 15 -0.11 -37.98 -27.54
N VAL A 16 0.57 -37.25 -28.44
CA VAL A 16 1.36 -36.05 -28.08
C VAL A 16 0.51 -35.01 -27.36
N LEU A 17 -0.74 -34.79 -27.80
CA LEU A 17 -1.68 -33.91 -27.12
C LEU A 17 -2.14 -34.46 -25.78
N LYS A 18 -2.46 -35.75 -25.66
CA LYS A 18 -2.88 -36.37 -24.38
C LYS A 18 -1.80 -36.34 -23.32
N ASP A 19 -0.57 -36.69 -23.69
CA ASP A 19 0.55 -36.80 -22.75
C ASP A 19 0.91 -35.40 -22.22
N ASN A 20 1.03 -34.41 -23.11
CA ASN A 20 1.27 -33.02 -22.72
C ASN A 20 0.07 -32.41 -21.98
N PHE A 21 -1.18 -32.73 -22.34
CA PHE A 21 -2.36 -32.24 -21.62
C PHE A 21 -2.38 -32.75 -20.17
N SER A 22 -1.98 -33.99 -19.91
CA SER A 22 -1.88 -34.53 -18.54
C SER A 22 -0.85 -33.77 -17.70
N LEU A 23 0.28 -33.38 -18.28
CA LEU A 23 1.30 -32.56 -17.64
C LEU A 23 0.78 -31.13 -17.39
N VAL A 24 0.15 -30.51 -18.39
CA VAL A 24 -0.44 -29.16 -18.26
C VAL A 24 -1.47 -29.14 -17.13
N VAL A 25 -2.44 -30.06 -17.12
CA VAL A 25 -3.46 -30.15 -16.06
C VAL A 25 -2.83 -30.34 -14.66
N ARG A 26 -1.71 -31.07 -14.57
CA ARG A 26 -0.98 -31.25 -13.31
C ARG A 26 -0.27 -29.98 -12.81
N TYR A 27 0.28 -29.16 -13.71
CA TYR A 27 1.01 -27.93 -13.34
C TYR A 27 0.13 -26.67 -13.29
N VAL A 28 -1.00 -26.64 -13.99
CA VAL A 28 -1.98 -25.53 -13.97
C VAL A 28 -2.34 -25.06 -12.56
N PRO A 29 -2.71 -25.91 -11.57
CA PRO A 29 -3.06 -25.42 -10.23
C PRO A 29 -1.86 -24.76 -9.51
N THR A 30 -0.65 -25.26 -9.74
CA THR A 30 0.58 -24.67 -9.17
C THR A 30 0.88 -23.31 -9.79
N VAL A 31 0.85 -23.21 -11.13
CA VAL A 31 1.06 -21.94 -11.85
C VAL A 31 -0.03 -20.93 -11.49
N ALA A 32 -1.30 -21.34 -11.47
CA ALA A 32 -2.43 -20.50 -11.08
C ALA A 32 -2.29 -19.98 -9.63
N LYS A 33 -1.82 -20.82 -8.69
CA LYS A 33 -1.53 -20.38 -7.31
C LYS A 33 -0.48 -19.27 -7.26
N TYR A 34 0.61 -19.41 -8.02
CA TYR A 34 1.66 -18.37 -8.07
C TYR A 34 1.19 -17.10 -8.80
N LEU A 35 0.44 -17.21 -9.89
CA LEU A 35 -0.15 -16.06 -10.58
C LEU A 35 -1.16 -15.32 -9.70
N LEU A 36 -2.01 -16.04 -8.96
CA LEU A 36 -2.94 -15.46 -8.01
C LEU A 36 -2.21 -14.76 -6.85
N PHE A 37 -1.15 -15.37 -6.31
CA PHE A 37 -0.32 -14.75 -5.27
C PHE A 37 0.40 -13.50 -5.79
N LEU A 38 0.92 -13.53 -7.02
CA LEU A 38 1.52 -12.36 -7.67
C LEU A 38 0.50 -11.25 -7.90
N LEU A 39 -0.71 -11.58 -8.37
CA LEU A 39 -1.81 -10.62 -8.52
C LEU A 39 -2.16 -9.96 -7.18
N PHE A 40 -2.21 -10.75 -6.11
CA PHE A 40 -2.42 -10.25 -4.75
C PHE A 40 -1.30 -9.34 -4.25
N LEU A 41 -0.03 -9.67 -4.53
CA LEU A 41 1.12 -8.81 -4.19
C LEU A 41 1.12 -7.50 -4.99
N VAL A 42 0.85 -7.54 -6.29
CA VAL A 42 0.76 -6.34 -7.14
C VAL A 42 -0.37 -5.41 -6.66
N ASN A 43 -1.49 -5.97 -6.21
CA ASN A 43 -2.65 -5.22 -5.72
C ASN A 43 -2.63 -4.90 -4.21
N VAL A 44 -1.55 -5.23 -3.47
CA VAL A 44 -1.50 -5.08 -2.00
C VAL A 44 -1.79 -3.66 -1.52
N ARG A 45 -1.49 -2.64 -2.35
CA ARG A 45 -1.76 -1.22 -2.07
C ARG A 45 -3.25 -0.86 -2.06
N SER A 46 -4.08 -1.64 -2.73
CA SER A 46 -5.55 -1.49 -2.80
C SER A 46 -6.29 -2.38 -1.79
N TRP A 47 -5.58 -3.14 -0.94
CA TRP A 47 -6.24 -3.91 0.11
C TRP A 47 -6.84 -3.01 1.20
N PRO A 48 -8.01 -3.36 1.78
CA PRO A 48 -8.62 -2.57 2.85
C PRO A 48 -7.71 -2.47 4.09
N LEU A 49 -6.94 -3.52 4.41
CA LEU A 49 -5.96 -3.48 5.51
C LEU A 49 -4.83 -2.46 5.27
N ALA A 50 -4.38 -2.29 4.02
CA ALA A 50 -3.38 -1.28 3.69
C ALA A 50 -3.93 0.15 3.86
N TRP A 51 -5.24 0.37 3.68
CA TRP A 51 -5.87 1.64 4.06
C TRP A 51 -5.82 1.89 5.57
N HIS A 52 -6.18 0.90 6.41
CA HIS A 52 -6.09 1.02 7.87
C HIS A 52 -4.67 1.38 8.34
N ILE A 53 -3.66 0.67 7.84
CA ILE A 53 -2.24 0.94 8.18
C ILE A 53 -1.86 2.38 7.81
N ARG A 54 -2.32 2.89 6.66
CA ARG A 54 -2.06 4.28 6.24
C ARG A 54 -2.75 5.32 7.13
N VAL A 55 -4.04 5.12 7.43
CA VAL A 55 -4.83 6.04 8.27
C VAL A 55 -4.28 6.10 9.70
N PHE A 56 -3.90 4.97 10.29
CA PHE A 56 -3.37 4.93 11.66
C PHE A 56 -1.86 5.19 11.75
N ARG A 57 -1.11 5.24 10.64
CA ARG A 57 0.33 5.57 10.61
C ARG A 57 0.70 6.84 11.41
N PRO A 58 0.04 8.01 11.27
CA PRO A 58 0.34 9.17 12.11
C PRO A 58 0.10 8.90 13.61
N VAL A 59 -0.99 8.21 13.96
CA VAL A 59 -1.30 7.86 15.36
C VAL A 59 -0.23 6.95 15.96
N PHE A 60 0.22 5.93 15.22
CA PHE A 60 1.30 5.05 15.65
C PHE A 60 2.64 5.78 15.78
N ARG A 61 2.94 6.72 14.86
CA ARG A 61 4.14 7.56 14.91
C ARG A 61 4.18 8.38 16.21
N ILE A 62 3.12 9.14 16.51
CA ILE A 62 3.04 9.97 17.72
C ILE A 62 3.17 9.11 18.99
N LYS A 63 2.46 7.97 19.03
CA LYS A 63 2.53 7.05 20.18
C LYS A 63 3.93 6.47 20.37
N LEU A 64 4.65 6.17 19.28
CA LEU A 64 6.02 5.68 19.32
C LEU A 64 6.99 6.78 19.77
N GLU A 65 6.91 7.98 19.21
CA GLU A 65 7.72 9.14 19.60
C GLU A 65 7.53 9.47 21.08
N HIS A 66 6.29 9.52 21.57
CA HIS A 66 5.97 9.70 22.99
C HIS A 66 6.54 8.58 23.88
N LYS A 67 6.46 7.31 23.45
CA LYS A 67 7.05 6.20 24.21
C LYS A 67 8.58 6.25 24.25
N LEU A 68 9.21 6.64 23.14
CA LEU A 68 10.66 6.87 23.08
C LEU A 68 11.08 8.05 23.98
N LEU A 69 10.28 9.11 24.06
CA LEU A 69 10.49 10.21 25.01
C LEU A 69 10.43 9.70 26.45
N GLN A 70 9.36 8.99 26.83
CA GLN A 70 9.21 8.41 28.17
C GLN A 70 10.36 7.46 28.55
N TRP A 71 10.89 6.69 27.59
CA TRP A 71 12.06 5.84 27.81
C TRP A 71 13.35 6.66 28.00
N ARG A 72 13.57 7.70 27.18
CA ARG A 72 14.74 8.60 27.30
C ARG A 72 14.74 9.41 28.60
N THR A 73 13.57 9.85 29.06
CA THR A 73 13.44 10.65 30.29
C THR A 73 13.29 9.81 31.55
N MET A 74 13.16 8.47 31.46
CA MET A 74 12.84 7.57 32.58
C MET A 74 13.74 7.77 33.81
N LEU A 75 15.05 8.00 33.60
CA LEU A 75 16.05 8.20 34.65
C LEU A 75 16.21 9.66 35.13
N MET A 76 15.49 10.61 34.52
CA MET A 76 15.57 12.03 34.87
C MET A 76 14.68 12.41 36.07
N SER A 77 14.99 13.56 36.68
CA SER A 77 14.17 14.16 37.74
C SER A 77 12.79 14.56 37.24
N ARG A 78 11.81 14.68 38.15
CA ARG A 78 10.41 15.00 37.80
C ARG A 78 10.28 16.31 37.02
N THR A 79 11.03 17.34 37.38
CA THR A 79 11.03 18.64 36.67
C THR A 79 11.55 18.52 35.24
N ARG A 80 12.64 17.77 35.02
CA ARG A 80 13.20 17.48 33.69
C ARG A 80 12.24 16.67 32.81
N LYS A 81 11.46 15.76 33.41
CA LYS A 81 10.43 14.98 32.69
C LYS A 81 9.33 15.88 32.14
N ILE A 82 8.77 16.76 32.99
CA ILE A 82 7.72 17.71 32.59
C ILE A 82 8.26 18.63 31.49
N GLN A 83 9.41 19.27 31.71
CA GLN A 83 10.02 20.14 30.70
C GLN A 83 10.24 19.44 29.34
N ALA A 84 10.70 18.19 29.35
CA ALA A 84 10.91 17.43 28.11
C ALA A 84 9.60 16.97 27.44
N GLU A 85 8.51 16.81 28.19
CA GLU A 85 7.17 16.57 27.65
C GLU A 85 6.59 17.85 27.03
N ASP A 86 6.74 19.00 27.69
CA ASP A 86 6.33 20.31 27.16
C ASP A 86 7.11 20.68 25.88
N GLU A 87 8.45 20.59 25.90
CA GLU A 87 9.31 20.82 24.73
C GLU A 87 8.95 19.89 23.56
N TRP A 88 8.55 18.65 23.84
CA TRP A 88 8.09 17.72 22.79
C TRP A 88 6.71 18.11 22.24
N LEU A 89 5.76 18.49 23.10
CA LEU A 89 4.44 18.96 22.68
C LEU A 89 4.54 20.22 21.81
N ASP A 90 5.36 21.19 22.19
CA ASP A 90 5.63 22.38 21.38
C ASP A 90 6.31 22.01 20.04
N SER A 91 7.23 21.03 20.03
CA SER A 91 7.90 20.60 18.80
C SER A 91 6.99 19.89 17.79
N ILE A 92 5.91 19.25 18.26
CA ILE A 92 4.95 18.58 17.39
C ILE A 92 3.79 19.49 16.99
N THR A 93 3.36 20.42 17.86
CA THR A 93 2.14 21.21 17.64
C THR A 93 2.38 22.47 16.78
N ALA A 94 1.60 22.59 15.71
CA ALA A 94 1.68 23.71 14.77
C ALA A 94 0.96 25.00 15.26
N VAL A 95 1.00 25.30 16.57
CA VAL A 95 0.27 26.44 17.14
C VAL A 95 0.86 27.76 16.63
N GLY A 96 0.00 28.61 16.05
CA GLY A 96 0.40 29.92 15.52
C GLY A 96 1.01 29.91 14.12
N MET A 97 1.10 28.75 13.45
CA MET A 97 1.60 28.68 12.08
C MET A 97 0.49 28.95 11.04
N ASP A 98 0.79 29.71 9.98
CA ASP A 98 -0.19 30.09 8.94
C ASP A 98 -0.55 28.89 8.03
N PRO A 99 -1.81 28.42 8.02
CA PRO A 99 -2.23 27.24 7.25
C PRO A 99 -2.00 27.36 5.74
N PHE A 100 -1.88 28.56 5.18
CA PHE A 100 -1.68 28.75 3.73
C PHE A 100 -0.22 28.57 3.28
N ASN A 101 0.75 28.60 4.20
CA ASN A 101 2.18 28.47 3.88
C ASN A 101 2.70 27.02 3.92
N PHE A 102 1.82 26.01 4.11
CA PHE A 102 2.21 24.59 4.23
C PHE A 102 1.83 23.75 3.00
N PRO A 103 2.72 23.63 1.98
CA PRO A 103 2.52 22.68 0.90
C PRO A 103 2.68 21.24 1.41
N VAL A 104 1.57 20.50 1.54
CA VAL A 104 1.59 19.06 1.84
C VAL A 104 1.94 18.28 0.57
N THR A 105 3.21 17.98 0.36
CA THR A 105 3.68 17.19 -0.78
C THR A 105 3.54 15.69 -0.53
N TYR A 106 2.80 14.97 -1.39
CA TYR A 106 2.71 13.52 -1.36
C TYR A 106 3.42 12.90 -2.57
N ASN A 107 4.60 12.32 -2.33
CA ASN A 107 5.38 11.62 -3.35
C ASN A 107 4.98 10.14 -3.41
N SER A 108 4.63 9.65 -4.59
CA SER A 108 4.28 8.25 -4.86
C SER A 108 4.68 7.86 -6.27
N TRP A 109 4.70 6.55 -6.53
CA TRP A 109 4.85 5.99 -7.87
C TRP A 109 3.50 5.50 -8.39
N ALA A 110 3.31 5.54 -9.70
CA ALA A 110 2.10 5.01 -10.34
C ALA A 110 2.17 3.47 -10.35
N SER A 111 1.35 2.82 -9.53
CA SER A 111 1.22 1.36 -9.55
C SER A 111 0.25 0.90 -10.65
N ILE A 112 0.33 -0.39 -11.02
CA ILE A 112 -0.48 -0.98 -12.09
C ILE A 112 -1.98 -0.87 -11.78
N ASP A 113 -2.38 -0.88 -10.50
CA ASP A 113 -3.77 -0.67 -10.04
C ASP A 113 -4.24 0.79 -10.09
N ASP A 114 -3.34 1.76 -10.30
CA ASP A 114 -3.65 3.18 -10.50
C ASP A 114 -3.64 3.60 -11.98
N SER A 115 -3.23 2.70 -12.86
CA SER A 115 -2.99 2.97 -14.28
C SER A 115 -4.08 2.37 -15.17
N ASP A 116 -4.32 2.96 -16.33
CA ASP A 116 -5.20 2.43 -17.37
C ASP A 116 -4.50 1.39 -18.25
N PHE A 117 -5.22 0.85 -19.24
CA PHE A 117 -4.69 -0.14 -20.18
C PHE A 117 -3.55 0.38 -21.07
N ASN A 118 -3.37 1.70 -21.18
CA ASN A 118 -2.27 2.33 -21.91
C ASN A 118 -1.07 2.67 -21.01
N GLY A 119 -1.15 2.36 -19.70
CA GLY A 119 -0.11 2.69 -18.72
C GLY A 119 -0.12 4.15 -18.25
N HIS A 120 -1.17 4.91 -18.56
CA HIS A 120 -1.36 6.27 -18.04
C HIS A 120 -2.08 6.23 -16.69
N LEU A 121 -1.78 7.19 -15.81
CA LEU A 121 -2.48 7.27 -14.52
C LEU A 121 -3.98 7.57 -14.75
N SER A 122 -4.86 6.71 -14.22
CA SER A 122 -6.30 6.89 -14.36
C SER A 122 -6.81 8.12 -13.61
N ASN A 123 -7.81 8.82 -14.16
CA ASN A 123 -8.41 10.00 -13.54
C ASN A 123 -9.01 9.74 -12.15
N SER A 124 -9.48 8.52 -11.87
CA SER A 124 -9.97 8.14 -10.53
C SER A 124 -8.84 8.04 -9.50
N SER A 125 -7.61 7.78 -9.93
CA SER A 125 -6.43 7.68 -9.07
C SER A 125 -6.05 9.02 -8.43
N TYR A 126 -6.44 10.17 -9.01
CA TYR A 126 -6.24 11.48 -8.37
C TYR A 126 -7.07 11.63 -7.08
N ALA A 127 -8.30 11.12 -7.04
CA ALA A 127 -9.13 11.14 -5.83
C ALA A 127 -8.55 10.19 -4.76
N LYS A 128 -8.08 9.01 -5.19
CA LYS A 128 -7.35 8.05 -4.36
C LYS A 128 -6.09 8.69 -3.75
N VAL A 129 -5.28 9.41 -4.53
CA VAL A 129 -4.11 10.16 -4.04
C VAL A 129 -4.51 11.30 -3.09
N ARG A 130 -5.53 12.10 -3.42
CA ARG A 130 -6.02 13.18 -2.56
C ARG A 130 -6.42 12.67 -1.17
N SER A 131 -6.98 11.47 -1.06
CA SER A 131 -7.29 10.85 0.24
C SER A 131 -6.05 10.57 1.12
N TYR A 132 -4.86 10.51 0.52
CA TYR A 132 -3.57 10.40 1.24
C TYR A 132 -2.98 11.76 1.60
N THR A 133 -3.40 12.84 0.92
CA THR A 133 -2.93 14.22 1.12
C THR A 133 -3.86 15.05 2.00
N LEU A 134 -5.07 14.57 2.32
CA LEU A 134 -5.90 15.11 3.40
C LEU A 134 -5.05 15.24 4.67
N PRO A 135 -5.20 16.34 5.44
CA PRO A 135 -4.09 16.94 6.16
C PRO A 135 -3.46 16.00 7.19
N SER A 136 -2.39 15.33 6.75
CA SER A 136 -1.28 14.96 7.60
C SER A 136 -0.28 16.12 7.50
N PRO A 137 -0.40 17.15 8.37
CA PRO A 137 0.57 18.23 8.37
C PRO A 137 1.97 17.66 8.61
N PRO A 138 3.03 18.30 8.09
CA PRO A 138 4.41 17.82 8.26
C PRO A 138 4.80 17.66 9.74
N HIS A 139 4.13 18.41 10.63
CA HIS A 139 4.15 18.34 12.09
C HIS A 139 2.71 18.36 12.63
N VAL A 140 2.41 17.68 13.75
CA VAL A 140 1.10 17.15 14.19
C VAL A 140 0.16 18.20 14.81
N LEU A 141 -1.15 18.27 14.57
CA LEU A 141 -2.10 17.57 13.70
C LEU A 141 -3.18 18.59 13.30
N THR A 142 -4.17 18.22 12.47
CA THR A 142 -5.41 19.01 12.38
C THR A 142 -6.64 18.11 12.51
N PHE A 143 -7.38 18.32 13.60
CA PHE A 143 -8.77 17.92 13.86
C PHE A 143 -9.29 16.62 13.19
N ALA A 144 -9.34 15.54 13.96
CA ALA A 144 -10.17 14.36 13.65
C ALA A 144 -10.66 13.65 14.93
N ALA A 145 -11.60 14.26 15.66
CA ALA A 145 -12.57 13.62 16.57
C ALA A 145 -13.45 14.66 17.30
N LEU A 146 -14.35 15.32 16.58
CA LEU A 146 -15.54 15.97 17.15
C LEU A 146 -16.77 15.49 16.37
N TYR A 147 -17.10 14.21 16.56
CA TYR A 147 -18.41 13.55 16.39
C TYR A 147 -18.35 12.19 17.08
#